data_AF-A0A3D2R4C7-F1
#
_entry.id   AF-A0A3D2R4C7-F1
#
_cell.length_a   1.000
_cell.length_b   1.000
_cell.length_c   1.000
_cell.angle_alpha   90.00
_cell.angle_beta   90.00
_cell.angle_gamma   90.00
#
_symmetry.space_group_name_H-M   'P 1'
#
loop_
_entity.id
_entity.type
_entity.pdbx_description
1 polymer ?
#
loop_
_entity_poly.entity_id
_entity_poly.type
_entity_poly.pdbx_seq_one_letter_code
_entity_poly.pdbx_strand_id
1 'polypeptide(L)'
;LQKVEKLKLPLIPCYSKSKGLHFYIFFNDWTDAKTVRDILLTFLHKLDLPDDTERFPKQVELKPTDTGNGIMLPFMNGVGNDYIKSSNEKKIITGTLSEFELAAGLNTVHAEDIKIELREKPKTEKNPLLDDDPKGPTKWEILKSIKDGTIKQHSVIGGTYYSWIQIIICKCIKEGYGDNEILELFKQVHKEKINGSDSEYTYPGSYQTQIDYTRKERQLNIPNPGDTEFLKNQTIESAVKLDDITKSYCYVMAN
;
A
#
# COMPACT_ATOMS: atom_id res chain seq x y z
N LEU A 1 9.66 21.32 12.64
CA LEU A 1 9.65 22.14 13.89
C LEU A 1 9.19 23.56 13.61
N GLN A 2 9.92 24.36 12.83
CA GLN A 2 9.49 25.72 12.43
C GLN A 2 8.05 25.80 11.87
N LYS A 3 7.62 24.82 11.08
CA LYS A 3 6.26 24.77 10.53
C LYS A 3 5.18 24.52 11.60
N VAL A 4 5.48 23.70 12.61
CA VAL A 4 4.61 23.45 13.77
C VAL A 4 4.39 24.76 14.52
N GLU A 5 5.46 25.51 14.79
CA GLU A 5 5.40 26.82 15.45
C GLU A 5 4.62 27.85 14.61
N LYS A 6 4.94 27.97 13.32
CA LYS A 6 4.29 28.92 12.40
C LYS A 6 2.79 28.69 12.32
N LEU A 7 2.37 27.42 12.32
CA LEU A 7 0.97 27.01 12.28
C LEU A 7 0.32 26.94 13.67
N LYS A 8 1.08 27.18 14.75
CA LYS A 8 0.65 27.07 16.15
C LYS A 8 -0.06 25.75 16.45
N LEU A 9 0.46 24.64 15.92
CA LEU A 9 -0.14 23.33 16.18
C LEU A 9 0.19 22.90 17.61
N PRO A 10 -0.75 22.27 18.34
CA PRO A 10 -0.55 21.78 19.70
C PRO A 10 0.25 20.47 19.69
N LEU A 11 1.44 20.48 19.10
CA LEU A 11 2.31 19.32 18.94
C LEU A 11 3.61 19.51 19.69
N ILE A 12 3.94 18.55 20.55
CA ILE A 12 5.14 18.55 21.37
C ILE A 12 6.15 17.58 20.74
N PRO A 13 7.30 18.08 20.24
CA PRO A 13 8.30 17.23 19.61
C PRO A 13 9.14 16.47 20.64
N CYS A 14 9.39 15.18 20.42
CA CYS A 14 10.34 14.40 21.20
C CYS A 14 11.05 13.34 20.36
N TYR A 15 12.37 13.22 20.51
CA TYR A 15 13.11 12.13 19.91
C TYR A 15 12.79 10.81 20.58
N SER A 16 12.71 9.76 19.77
CA SER A 16 12.63 8.38 20.21
C SER A 16 14.03 7.82 20.51
N LYS A 17 14.08 6.61 21.08
CA LYS A 17 15.35 5.89 21.31
C LYS A 17 16.15 5.68 20.03
N SER A 18 15.49 5.53 18.87
CA SER A 18 16.14 5.41 17.56
C SER A 18 16.52 6.75 16.95
N LYS A 19 16.38 7.86 17.68
CA LYS A 19 16.58 9.24 17.22
C LYS A 19 15.60 9.71 16.14
N GLY A 20 14.49 8.99 15.96
CA GLY A 20 13.37 9.46 15.14
C GLY A 20 12.62 10.58 15.86
N LEU A 21 12.17 11.61 15.16
CA LEU A 21 11.40 12.71 15.75
C LEU A 21 9.93 12.33 15.83
N HIS A 22 9.39 12.23 17.05
CA HIS A 22 7.97 11.99 17.30
C HIS A 22 7.28 13.30 17.68
N PHE A 23 5.98 13.40 17.39
CA PHE A 23 5.14 14.49 17.86
C PHE A 23 4.02 13.93 18.74
N TYR A 24 3.80 14.57 19.88
CA TYR A 24 2.75 14.22 20.84
C TYR A 24 1.70 15.33 20.91
N ILE A 25 0.45 14.92 21.04
CA ILE A 25 -0.68 15.80 21.37
C ILE A 25 -1.33 15.25 22.63
N PHE A 26 -1.75 16.16 23.51
CA PHE A 26 -2.41 15.81 24.76
C PHE A 26 -3.82 16.41 24.77
N PHE A 27 -4.81 15.59 25.12
CA PHE A 27 -6.21 16.01 25.17
C PHE A 27 -6.65 16.20 26.61
N ASN A 28 -7.51 17.20 26.86
CA ASN A 28 -8.10 17.43 28.19
C ASN A 28 -9.07 16.30 28.58
N ASP A 29 -9.81 15.79 27.60
CA ASP A 29 -10.85 14.80 27.78
C ASP A 29 -10.55 13.53 26.99
N TRP A 30 -11.20 12.44 27.39
CA TRP A 30 -11.17 11.21 26.61
C TRP A 30 -11.61 11.49 25.17
N THR A 31 -10.79 11.09 24.21
CA THR A 31 -11.04 11.28 22.78
C THR A 31 -10.96 9.93 22.09
N ASP A 32 -11.97 9.58 21.31
CA ASP A 32 -12.02 8.28 20.63
C ASP A 32 -10.91 8.15 19.57
N ALA A 33 -10.51 6.91 19.31
CA ALA A 33 -9.39 6.61 18.41
C ALA A 33 -9.60 7.11 16.97
N LYS A 34 -10.85 7.17 16.48
CA LYS A 34 -11.14 7.69 15.14
C LYS A 34 -10.88 9.19 15.09
N THR A 35 -11.42 9.93 16.05
CA THR A 35 -11.24 11.38 16.16
C THR A 35 -9.77 11.76 16.30
N VAL A 36 -9.01 11.06 17.16
CA VAL A 36 -7.55 11.27 17.28
C VAL A 36 -6.86 11.09 15.93
N ARG A 37 -7.18 10.03 15.19
CA ARG A 37 -6.56 9.77 13.89
C ARG A 37 -6.92 10.81 12.82
N ASP A 38 -8.15 11.29 12.81
CA ASP A 38 -8.62 12.32 11.87
C ASP A 38 -7.93 13.67 12.15
N ILE A 39 -7.71 14.01 13.43
CA ILE A 39 -6.89 15.16 13.86
C ILE A 39 -5.45 15.00 13.41
N LEU A 40 -4.82 13.84 13.66
CA LEU A 40 -3.44 13.58 13.27
C LEU A 40 -3.25 13.61 11.74
N LEU A 41 -4.22 13.12 10.96
CA LEU A 41 -4.24 13.27 9.50
C LEU A 41 -4.24 14.73 9.07
N THR A 42 -5.13 15.52 9.69
CA THR A 42 -5.21 16.97 9.43
C THR A 42 -3.85 17.64 9.67
N PHE A 43 -3.17 17.29 10.76
CA PHE A 43 -1.86 17.87 11.09
C PHE A 43 -0.74 17.35 10.20
N LEU A 44 -0.73 16.07 9.85
CA LEU A 44 0.21 15.50 8.88
C LEU A 44 0.16 16.26 7.56
N HIS A 45 -1.04 16.50 7.02
CA HIS A 45 -1.21 17.28 5.79
C HIS A 45 -0.78 18.74 5.97
N LYS A 46 -1.15 19.38 7.10
CA LYS A 46 -0.70 20.76 7.41
C LYS A 46 0.81 20.86 7.50
N LEU A 47 1.49 19.79 7.88
CA LEU A 47 2.95 19.74 7.98
C LEU A 47 3.66 19.33 6.67
N ASP A 48 2.93 19.02 5.60
CA ASP A 48 3.46 18.42 4.36
C ASP A 48 4.30 17.16 4.62
N LEU A 49 3.89 16.34 5.58
CA LEU A 49 4.54 15.06 5.86
C LEU A 49 3.97 13.95 4.96
N PRO A 50 4.74 12.87 4.68
CA PRO A 50 4.25 11.73 3.91
C PRO A 50 3.02 11.06 4.54
N ASP A 51 2.07 10.59 3.72
CA ASP A 51 0.82 9.95 4.21
C ASP A 51 1.07 8.66 5.01
N ASP A 52 2.17 7.97 4.71
CA ASP A 52 2.65 6.78 5.41
C ASP A 52 3.41 7.09 6.70
N THR A 53 3.54 8.37 7.08
CA THR A 53 4.07 8.77 8.39
C THR A 53 3.32 8.03 9.49
N GLU A 54 4.10 7.38 10.34
CA GLU A 54 3.58 6.56 11.44
C GLU A 54 2.76 7.39 12.42
N ARG A 55 1.56 6.90 12.74
CA ARG A 55 0.60 7.56 13.64
C ARG A 55 -0.04 6.54 14.57
N PHE A 56 -0.35 6.99 15.78
CA PHE A 56 -1.03 6.21 16.80
C PHE A 56 -2.29 6.96 17.28
N PRO A 57 -3.38 6.25 17.60
CA PRO A 57 -3.53 4.79 17.58
C PRO A 57 -3.56 4.20 16.15
N LYS A 58 -2.97 3.00 15.97
CA LYS A 58 -2.86 2.32 14.66
C LYS A 58 -4.19 1.78 14.15
N GLN A 59 -5.14 1.53 15.05
CA GLN A 59 -6.46 0.97 14.77
C GLN A 59 -7.51 1.83 15.49
N VAL A 60 -8.71 1.90 14.92
CA VAL A 60 -9.85 2.60 15.55
C VAL A 60 -10.51 1.72 16.61
N GLU A 61 -10.53 0.41 16.37
CA GLU A 61 -11.10 -0.59 17.25
C GLU A 61 -10.08 -1.71 17.46
N LEU A 62 -10.09 -2.29 18.66
CA LEU A 62 -9.34 -3.51 18.99
C LEU A 62 -10.31 -4.68 19.00
N LYS A 63 -9.91 -5.81 18.41
CA LYS A 63 -10.67 -7.05 18.60
C LYS A 63 -10.45 -7.56 20.03
N PRO A 64 -11.37 -8.37 20.58
CA PRO A 64 -11.21 -8.92 21.94
C PRO A 64 -9.91 -9.71 22.14
N THR A 65 -9.35 -10.27 21.07
CA THR A 65 -8.11 -11.05 21.07
C THR A 65 -6.85 -10.21 20.85
N ASP A 66 -6.99 -8.93 20.51
CA ASP A 66 -5.87 -8.08 20.12
C ASP A 66 -5.30 -7.36 21.35
N THR A 67 -4.01 -7.54 21.60
CA THR A 67 -3.23 -6.67 22.48
C THR A 67 -2.80 -5.46 21.66
N GLY A 68 -3.44 -4.30 21.87
CA GLY A 68 -3.24 -3.12 21.03
C GLY A 68 -1.76 -2.72 20.84
N ASN A 69 -1.49 -1.99 19.76
CA ASN A 69 -0.13 -1.56 19.42
C ASN A 69 0.32 -0.39 20.30
N GLY A 70 1.25 -0.64 21.22
CA GLY A 70 1.90 0.39 22.02
C GLY A 70 3.10 1.00 21.29
N ILE A 71 3.28 2.31 21.43
CA ILE A 71 4.56 2.97 21.13
C ILE A 71 5.34 3.10 22.45
N MET A 72 6.65 2.95 22.37
CA MET A 72 7.50 3.25 23.51
C MET A 72 7.39 4.74 23.84
N LEU A 73 7.03 5.05 25.09
CA LEU A 73 6.86 6.42 25.56
C LEU A 73 8.19 7.19 25.55
N PRO A 74 8.13 8.53 25.44
CA PRO A 74 9.34 9.35 25.48
C PRO A 74 10.04 9.24 26.85
N PHE A 75 11.36 9.44 26.89
CA PHE A 75 12.19 9.36 28.11
C PHE A 75 12.22 8.00 28.83
N MET A 76 11.88 6.90 28.14
CA MET A 76 12.01 5.56 28.73
C MET A 76 13.47 5.29 29.15
N ASN A 77 13.67 4.98 30.44
CA ASN A 77 14.97 4.85 31.12
C ASN A 77 15.80 6.15 31.27
N GLY A 78 15.16 7.32 31.28
CA GLY A 78 15.84 8.60 31.56
C GLY A 78 16.74 9.10 30.43
N VAL A 79 16.74 8.44 29.27
CA VAL A 79 17.44 8.92 28.06
C VAL A 79 16.55 9.92 27.36
N GLY A 80 16.93 11.20 27.41
CA GLY A 80 16.12 12.34 27.00
C GLY A 80 16.49 12.98 25.66
N ASN A 81 16.03 14.22 25.51
CA ASN A 81 15.82 14.92 24.25
C ASN A 81 16.90 16.01 23.99
N ASP A 82 18.08 15.85 24.59
CA ASP A 82 19.15 16.87 24.66
C ASP A 82 19.53 17.46 23.27
N TYR A 83 19.26 16.72 22.20
CA TYR A 83 19.52 17.08 20.81
C TYR A 83 18.57 18.15 20.23
N ILE A 84 17.31 18.25 20.68
CA ILE A 84 16.35 19.22 20.09
C ILE A 84 16.79 20.68 20.30
N LYS A 85 17.52 20.94 21.39
CA LYS A 85 18.04 22.26 21.77
C LYS A 85 18.93 22.90 20.69
N SER A 86 19.55 22.10 19.82
CA SER A 86 20.44 22.58 18.75
C SER A 86 19.74 23.16 17.51
N SER A 87 18.40 23.07 17.39
CA SER A 87 17.70 23.36 16.12
C SER A 87 17.19 24.81 15.92
N ASN A 88 17.40 25.71 16.88
CA ASN A 88 17.45 27.18 16.76
C ASN A 88 17.19 27.81 18.14
N GLU A 89 18.09 28.69 18.59
CA GLU A 89 18.16 29.29 19.94
C GLU A 89 16.97 30.20 20.36
N LYS A 90 15.78 30.08 19.78
CA LYS A 90 14.64 30.96 20.12
C LYS A 90 13.31 30.29 20.48
N LYS A 91 13.21 28.95 20.37
CA LYS A 91 12.39 28.02 21.19
C LYS A 91 11.94 26.80 20.37
N ILE A 92 12.48 25.63 20.70
CA ILE A 92 11.79 24.35 20.58
C ILE A 92 11.99 23.65 21.93
N ILE A 93 10.90 23.54 22.70
CA ILE A 93 10.95 23.01 24.07
C ILE A 93 10.81 21.50 24.00
N THR A 94 11.68 20.82 24.74
CA THR A 94 11.46 19.68 25.66
C THR A 94 12.75 18.89 25.77
N GLY A 95 13.88 19.54 26.08
CA GLY A 95 15.18 18.87 26.20
C GLY A 95 15.21 17.88 27.37
N THR A 96 14.70 18.29 28.53
CA THR A 96 14.62 17.46 29.75
C THR A 96 13.23 16.85 29.95
N LEU A 97 13.13 15.83 30.79
CA LEU A 97 11.85 15.22 31.17
C LEU A 97 10.90 16.26 31.78
N SER A 98 11.38 17.09 32.71
CA SER A 98 10.55 18.11 33.36
C SER A 98 10.05 19.17 32.38
N GLU A 99 10.85 19.55 31.39
CA GLU A 99 10.40 20.45 30.31
C GLU A 99 9.31 19.78 29.46
N PHE A 100 9.43 18.46 29.20
CA PHE A 100 8.41 17.69 28.48
C PHE A 100 7.10 17.59 29.25
N GLU A 101 7.16 17.24 30.53
CA GLU A 101 5.98 17.15 31.41
C GLU A 101 5.27 18.51 31.53
N LEU A 102 6.03 19.58 31.73
CA LEU A 102 5.49 20.93 31.79
C LEU A 102 4.82 21.31 30.47
N ALA A 103 5.48 21.02 29.33
CA ALA A 103 4.89 21.29 28.02
C ALA A 103 3.62 20.44 27.79
N ALA A 104 3.62 19.18 28.20
CA ALA A 104 2.46 18.29 28.09
C ALA A 104 1.27 18.82 28.87
N GLY A 105 1.48 19.28 30.11
CA GLY A 105 0.42 19.87 30.94
C GLY A 105 -0.07 21.24 30.47
N LEU A 106 0.81 22.07 29.90
CA LEU A 106 0.45 23.43 29.45
C LEU A 106 -0.16 23.49 28.05
N ASN A 107 0.07 22.48 27.21
CA ASN A 107 -0.40 22.45 25.82
C ASN A 107 -1.49 21.40 25.58
N THR A 108 -2.25 21.05 26.62
CA THR A 108 -3.44 20.23 26.44
C THR A 108 -4.51 20.99 25.67
N VAL A 109 -5.32 20.27 24.89
CA VAL A 109 -6.38 20.85 24.04
C VAL A 109 -7.66 20.03 24.12
N HIS A 110 -8.81 20.63 23.85
CA HIS A 110 -10.03 19.87 23.59
C HIS A 110 -10.03 19.44 22.13
N ALA A 111 -10.37 18.18 21.86
CA ALA A 111 -10.42 17.65 20.49
C ALA A 111 -11.45 18.40 19.63
N GLU A 112 -12.55 18.85 20.23
CA GLU A 112 -13.66 19.57 19.60
C GLU A 112 -13.23 20.94 19.04
N ASP A 113 -12.22 21.58 19.65
CA ASP A 113 -11.69 22.87 19.20
C ASP A 113 -10.82 22.73 17.94
N ILE A 114 -10.42 21.50 17.59
CA ILE A 114 -9.58 21.23 16.44
C ILE A 114 -10.46 20.99 15.22
N LYS A 115 -10.46 21.96 14.31
CA LYS A 115 -11.10 21.80 13.01
C LYS A 115 -10.41 20.69 12.20
N ILE A 116 -11.13 19.59 12.00
CA ILE A 116 -10.71 18.47 11.17
C ILE A 116 -10.86 18.85 9.70
N GLU A 117 -9.76 18.83 8.96
CA GLU A 117 -9.68 19.15 7.53
C GLU A 117 -9.08 17.95 6.82
N LEU A 118 -9.89 16.89 6.70
CA LEU A 118 -9.54 15.76 5.86
C LEU A 118 -9.63 16.23 4.41
N ARG A 119 -8.49 16.23 3.71
CA ARG A 119 -8.56 16.22 2.24
C ARG A 119 -9.36 14.98 1.86
N GLU A 120 -10.21 15.08 0.84
CA GLU A 120 -10.55 13.86 0.11
C GLU A 120 -9.20 13.22 -0.19
N LYS A 121 -8.97 11.98 0.31
CA LYS A 121 -7.89 11.18 -0.26
C LYS A 121 -8.05 11.36 -1.77
N PRO A 122 -7.01 11.76 -2.53
CA PRO A 122 -7.15 11.78 -3.98
C PRO A 122 -7.85 10.49 -4.31
N LYS A 123 -9.08 10.55 -4.87
CA LYS A 123 -9.92 9.38 -5.15
C LYS A 123 -8.95 8.39 -5.73
N THR A 124 -8.57 7.35 -4.96
CA THR A 124 -7.31 6.63 -5.18
C THR A 124 -7.15 6.52 -6.67
N GLU A 125 -6.30 7.36 -7.29
CA GLU A 125 -6.30 7.50 -8.74
C GLU A 125 -6.20 6.08 -9.20
N LYS A 126 -7.27 5.58 -9.89
CA LYS A 126 -7.52 4.15 -10.15
C LYS A 126 -6.17 3.50 -10.15
N ASN A 127 -5.81 2.83 -9.05
CA ASN A 127 -4.44 2.37 -8.81
C ASN A 127 -4.01 1.83 -10.17
N PRO A 128 -3.04 2.44 -10.90
CA PRO A 128 -2.92 2.19 -12.33
C PRO A 128 -2.65 0.71 -12.44
N LEU A 129 -3.73 -0.03 -12.71
CA LEU A 129 -3.75 -1.46 -12.54
C LEU A 129 -2.97 -1.89 -13.75
N LEU A 130 -1.70 -2.17 -13.48
CA LEU A 130 -0.92 -3.19 -14.15
C LEU A 130 -1.02 -3.05 -15.67
N ASP A 131 -0.23 -2.13 -16.19
CA ASP A 131 0.16 -2.01 -17.60
C ASP A 131 -0.99 -2.22 -18.60
N ASP A 132 -1.76 -1.15 -18.82
CA ASP A 132 -2.68 -1.05 -19.97
C ASP A 132 -1.92 -0.68 -21.25
N ASP A 133 -0.60 -0.87 -21.31
CA ASP A 133 0.18 -0.65 -22.52
C ASP A 133 -0.32 -1.59 -23.62
N PRO A 134 -1.01 -1.06 -24.66
CA PRO A 134 -1.46 -1.85 -25.79
C PRO A 134 -0.29 -2.41 -26.60
N LYS A 135 0.93 -1.92 -26.36
CA LYS A 135 2.19 -2.35 -26.98
C LYS A 135 2.97 -3.35 -26.11
N GLY A 136 2.51 -3.62 -24.89
CA GLY A 136 3.11 -4.59 -23.99
C GLY A 136 2.86 -6.05 -24.43
N PRO A 137 3.55 -7.02 -23.81
CA PRO A 137 3.38 -8.43 -24.14
C PRO A 137 1.96 -8.92 -23.81
N THR A 138 1.44 -9.84 -24.63
CA THR A 138 0.13 -10.47 -24.39
C THR A 138 0.19 -11.41 -23.19
N LYS A 139 -0.97 -11.72 -22.59
CA LYS A 139 -1.04 -12.70 -21.49
C LYS A 139 -0.39 -14.04 -21.87
N TRP A 140 -0.50 -14.44 -23.14
CA TRP A 140 0.05 -15.69 -23.66
C TRP A 140 1.58 -15.65 -23.78
N GLU A 141 2.13 -14.53 -24.26
CA GLU A 141 3.58 -14.31 -24.31
C GLU A 141 4.20 -14.32 -22.91
N ILE A 142 3.51 -13.71 -21.93
CA ILE A 142 3.94 -13.72 -20.53
C ILE A 142 3.88 -15.13 -19.95
N LEU A 143 2.75 -15.84 -20.08
CA LEU A 143 2.59 -17.22 -19.60
C LEU A 143 3.65 -18.16 -20.18
N LYS A 144 3.92 -18.05 -21.49
CA LYS A 144 4.97 -18.80 -22.17
C LYS A 144 6.35 -18.47 -21.60
N SER A 145 6.67 -17.20 -21.43
CA SER A 145 7.97 -16.78 -20.87
C SER A 145 8.19 -17.25 -19.43
N ILE A 146 7.12 -17.33 -18.62
CA ILE A 146 7.18 -17.91 -17.28
C ILE A 146 7.45 -19.42 -17.35
N LYS A 147 6.72 -20.13 -18.21
CA LYS A 147 6.86 -21.58 -18.43
C LYS A 147 8.26 -21.94 -18.91
N ASP A 148 8.80 -21.17 -19.85
CA ASP A 148 10.12 -21.37 -20.45
C ASP A 148 11.27 -20.86 -19.56
N GLY A 149 10.95 -20.15 -18.46
CA GLY A 149 11.96 -19.59 -17.55
C GLY A 149 12.74 -18.41 -18.14
N THR A 150 12.24 -17.79 -19.21
CA THR A 150 12.89 -16.67 -19.93
C THR A 150 12.34 -15.30 -19.52
N ILE A 151 11.38 -15.27 -18.59
CA ILE A 151 10.73 -14.05 -18.13
C ILE A 151 11.72 -13.05 -17.52
N LYS A 152 11.73 -11.83 -18.05
CA LYS A 152 12.57 -10.73 -17.55
C LYS A 152 11.83 -9.94 -16.46
N GLN A 153 12.60 -9.16 -15.70
CA GLN A 153 12.02 -8.23 -14.73
C GLN A 153 11.10 -7.22 -15.41
N HIS A 154 9.96 -6.93 -14.79
CA HIS A 154 9.04 -5.91 -15.28
C HIS A 154 9.67 -4.51 -15.15
N SER A 155 9.54 -3.68 -16.20
CA SER A 155 10.20 -2.37 -16.31
C SER A 155 9.74 -1.35 -15.25
N VAL A 156 8.43 -1.30 -14.97
CA VAL A 156 7.83 -0.32 -14.05
C VAL A 156 7.63 -0.86 -12.63
N ILE A 157 7.08 -2.07 -12.49
CA ILE A 157 6.60 -2.62 -11.21
C ILE A 157 7.73 -3.32 -10.43
N GLY A 158 8.86 -3.60 -11.08
CA GLY A 158 9.93 -4.42 -10.53
C GLY A 158 9.49 -5.88 -10.38
N GLY A 159 10.41 -6.78 -10.00
CA GLY A 159 10.11 -8.20 -9.83
C GLY A 159 9.99 -9.02 -11.13
N THR A 160 10.14 -10.33 -11.02
CA THR A 160 10.01 -11.29 -12.13
C THR A 160 8.64 -11.97 -12.03
N TYR A 161 8.59 -13.17 -11.46
CA TYR A 161 7.41 -14.04 -11.47
C TYR A 161 6.14 -13.37 -10.89
N TYR A 162 6.21 -12.85 -9.67
CA TYR A 162 5.04 -12.33 -8.94
C TYR A 162 4.35 -11.16 -9.65
N SER A 163 5.13 -10.20 -10.15
CA SER A 163 4.59 -9.02 -10.84
C SER A 163 3.87 -9.41 -12.13
N TRP A 164 4.40 -10.39 -12.86
CA TRP A 164 3.76 -10.89 -14.08
C TRP A 164 2.48 -11.69 -13.82
N ILE A 165 2.37 -12.39 -12.68
CA ILE A 165 1.11 -13.04 -12.27
C ILE A 165 -0.01 -11.99 -12.11
N GLN A 166 0.28 -10.86 -11.47
CA GLN A 166 -0.70 -9.78 -11.29
C GLN A 166 -1.15 -9.19 -12.64
N ILE A 167 -0.22 -9.02 -13.59
CA ILE A 167 -0.51 -8.54 -14.94
C ILE A 167 -1.45 -9.53 -15.67
N ILE A 168 -1.16 -10.83 -15.60
CA ILE A 168 -1.98 -11.86 -16.25
C ILE A 168 -3.40 -11.85 -15.68
N ILE A 169 -3.56 -11.80 -14.34
CA ILE A 169 -4.88 -11.71 -13.69
C ILE A 169 -5.67 -10.53 -14.24
N CYS A 170 -5.05 -9.35 -14.32
CA CYS A 170 -5.70 -8.15 -14.82
C CYS A 170 -6.15 -8.30 -16.28
N LYS A 171 -5.29 -8.84 -17.15
CA LYS A 171 -5.62 -9.07 -18.56
C LYS A 171 -6.76 -10.07 -18.73
N CYS A 172 -6.72 -11.21 -18.04
CA CYS A 172 -7.79 -12.20 -18.06
C CYS A 172 -9.13 -11.64 -17.59
N ILE A 173 -9.16 -10.88 -16.48
CA ILE A 173 -10.40 -10.29 -15.98
C ILE A 173 -10.97 -9.28 -16.97
N LYS A 174 -10.14 -8.42 -17.57
CA LYS A 174 -10.56 -7.44 -18.60
C LYS A 174 -11.14 -8.12 -19.84
N GLU A 175 -10.62 -9.28 -20.21
CA GLU A 175 -11.09 -10.07 -21.36
C GLU A 175 -12.31 -10.96 -21.03
N GLY A 176 -12.75 -10.99 -19.77
CA GLY A 176 -13.97 -11.69 -19.36
C GLY A 176 -13.76 -13.15 -18.98
N TYR A 177 -12.55 -13.59 -18.65
CA TYR A 177 -12.30 -14.95 -18.16
C TYR A 177 -12.95 -15.18 -16.79
N GLY A 178 -13.50 -16.37 -16.60
CA GLY A 178 -13.95 -16.89 -15.31
C GLY A 178 -12.78 -17.33 -14.42
N ASP A 179 -12.98 -17.31 -13.11
CA ASP A 179 -11.92 -17.62 -12.14
C ASP A 179 -11.33 -19.02 -12.33
N ASN A 180 -12.17 -19.99 -12.69
CA ASN A 180 -11.77 -21.38 -12.96
C ASN A 180 -10.73 -21.45 -14.08
N GLU A 181 -10.97 -20.76 -15.21
CA GLU A 181 -10.03 -20.72 -16.33
C GLU A 181 -8.73 -19.99 -15.97
N ILE A 182 -8.82 -18.91 -15.19
CA ILE A 182 -7.64 -18.19 -14.71
C ILE A 182 -6.77 -19.10 -13.83
N LEU A 183 -7.38 -19.88 -12.94
CA LEU A 183 -6.67 -20.86 -12.12
C LEU A 183 -6.05 -21.97 -12.97
N GLU A 184 -6.76 -22.47 -14.00
CA GLU A 184 -6.21 -23.46 -14.92
C GLU A 184 -4.96 -22.96 -15.67
N LEU A 185 -4.94 -21.69 -16.07
CA LEU A 185 -3.74 -21.06 -16.62
C LEU A 185 -2.60 -21.03 -15.60
N PHE A 186 -2.88 -20.62 -14.36
CA PHE A 186 -1.84 -20.57 -13.33
C PHE A 186 -1.34 -21.94 -12.90
N LYS A 187 -2.17 -22.99 -12.96
CA LYS A 187 -1.74 -24.36 -12.72
C LYS A 187 -0.60 -24.78 -13.65
N GLN A 188 -0.62 -24.31 -14.91
CA GLN A 188 0.38 -24.66 -15.91
C GLN A 188 1.73 -23.96 -15.70
N VAL A 189 1.72 -22.80 -15.03
CA VAL A 189 2.93 -21.98 -14.81
C VAL A 189 3.35 -21.91 -13.35
N HIS A 190 2.61 -22.58 -12.46
CA HIS A 190 2.90 -22.62 -11.03
C HIS A 190 4.28 -23.22 -10.77
N LYS A 191 5.04 -22.58 -9.90
CA LYS A 191 6.34 -23.04 -9.44
C LYS A 191 6.31 -23.19 -7.93
N GLU A 192 6.67 -24.36 -7.43
CA GLU A 192 6.87 -24.59 -5.98
C GLU A 192 8.10 -23.84 -5.47
N LYS A 193 9.10 -23.63 -6.34
CA LYS A 193 10.33 -22.88 -6.04
C LYS A 193 10.63 -21.83 -7.08
N ILE A 194 11.01 -20.64 -6.62
CA ILE A 194 11.39 -19.50 -7.44
C ILE A 194 12.80 -19.07 -7.01
N ASN A 195 13.75 -19.09 -7.95
CA ASN A 195 15.16 -18.74 -7.70
C ASN A 195 15.78 -19.51 -6.50
N GLY A 196 15.41 -20.78 -6.33
CA GLY A 196 15.92 -21.64 -5.26
C GLY A 196 15.25 -21.47 -3.89
N SER A 197 14.34 -20.51 -3.75
CA SER A 197 13.51 -20.33 -2.54
C SER A 197 12.11 -20.89 -2.76
N ASP A 198 11.44 -21.31 -1.69
CA ASP A 198 10.05 -21.74 -1.78
C ASP A 198 9.17 -20.57 -2.24
N SER A 199 8.20 -20.88 -3.10
CA SER A 199 7.27 -19.90 -3.63
C SER A 199 6.39 -19.32 -2.53
N GLU A 200 6.19 -18.00 -2.56
CA GLU A 200 5.22 -17.32 -1.69
C GLU A 200 3.77 -17.63 -2.10
N TYR A 201 3.57 -18.21 -3.28
CA TYR A 201 2.25 -18.61 -3.76
C TYR A 201 2.01 -20.10 -3.53
N THR A 202 0.83 -20.38 -2.97
CA THR A 202 0.25 -21.72 -2.87
C THR A 202 -0.88 -21.85 -3.89
N TYR A 203 -0.86 -22.93 -4.67
CA TYR A 203 -1.93 -23.23 -5.61
C TYR A 203 -3.06 -24.03 -4.92
N PRO A 204 -4.35 -23.67 -5.10
CA PRO A 204 -4.86 -22.49 -5.82
C PRO A 204 -5.01 -21.23 -4.95
N GLY A 205 -4.90 -21.35 -3.61
CA GLY A 205 -5.36 -20.34 -2.65
C GLY A 205 -4.78 -18.94 -2.82
N SER A 206 -3.46 -18.82 -3.03
CA SER A 206 -2.81 -17.52 -3.22
C SER A 206 -3.23 -16.85 -4.53
N TYR A 207 -3.53 -17.64 -5.57
CA TYR A 207 -4.03 -17.12 -6.85
C TYR A 207 -5.48 -16.66 -6.72
N GLN A 208 -6.34 -17.47 -6.09
CA GLN A 208 -7.74 -17.08 -5.85
C GLN A 208 -7.82 -15.79 -5.05
N THR A 209 -7.01 -15.65 -4.00
CA THR A 209 -6.97 -14.42 -3.19
C THR A 209 -6.65 -13.18 -4.03
N GLN A 210 -5.74 -13.30 -5.01
CA GLN A 210 -5.39 -12.20 -5.90
C GLN A 210 -6.46 -11.92 -6.96
N ILE A 211 -7.13 -12.96 -7.46
CA ILE A 211 -8.28 -12.81 -8.37
C ILE A 211 -9.39 -12.06 -7.64
N ASP A 212 -9.77 -12.52 -6.45
CA ASP A 212 -10.80 -11.90 -5.61
C ASP A 212 -10.46 -10.45 -5.31
N TYR A 213 -9.19 -10.16 -4.97
CA TYR A 213 -8.74 -8.81 -4.72
C TYR A 213 -8.89 -7.93 -5.96
N THR A 214 -8.45 -8.39 -7.13
CA THR A 214 -8.50 -7.65 -8.40
C THR A 214 -9.93 -7.36 -8.87
N ARG A 215 -10.89 -8.23 -8.52
CA ARG A 215 -12.31 -8.05 -8.85
C ARG A 215 -13.06 -7.05 -7.95
N LYS A 216 -12.52 -6.67 -6.78
CA LYS A 216 -13.19 -5.77 -5.82
C LYS A 216 -13.52 -4.41 -6.44
N GLU A 217 -14.52 -3.74 -5.84
CA GLU A 217 -15.01 -2.40 -6.20
C GLU A 217 -13.88 -1.37 -6.33
N ARG A 218 -12.87 -1.45 -5.46
CA ARG A 218 -11.73 -0.52 -5.44
C ARG A 218 -10.64 -0.84 -6.47
N GLN A 219 -10.79 -1.90 -7.25
CA GLN A 219 -9.86 -2.36 -8.28
C GLN A 219 -10.51 -2.29 -9.67
N LEU A 220 -10.66 -3.41 -10.39
CA LEU A 220 -11.33 -3.40 -11.70
C LEU A 220 -12.86 -3.29 -11.58
N ASN A 221 -13.44 -3.69 -10.44
CA ASN A 221 -14.89 -3.76 -10.25
C ASN A 221 -15.59 -4.58 -11.35
N ILE A 222 -14.98 -5.69 -11.77
CA ILE A 222 -15.52 -6.62 -12.77
C ILE A 222 -15.88 -7.93 -12.04
N PRO A 223 -17.17 -8.25 -11.87
CA PRO A 223 -17.59 -9.47 -11.20
C PRO A 223 -17.16 -10.71 -12.01
N ASN A 224 -17.05 -11.86 -11.33
CA ASN A 224 -16.77 -13.12 -12.00
C ASN A 224 -17.94 -13.48 -12.93
N PRO A 225 -17.71 -13.67 -14.24
CA PRO A 225 -18.76 -14.02 -15.20
C PRO A 225 -19.29 -15.46 -15.04
N GLY A 226 -18.65 -16.28 -14.20
CA GLY A 226 -18.98 -17.70 -14.02
C GLY A 226 -18.12 -18.60 -14.90
N ASP A 227 -18.65 -19.77 -15.23
CA ASP A 227 -17.97 -20.71 -16.12
C ASP A 227 -17.96 -20.17 -17.55
N THR A 228 -16.76 -20.17 -18.13
CA THR A 228 -16.45 -19.65 -19.46
C THR A 228 -15.78 -20.74 -20.28
N GLU A 229 -15.73 -20.60 -21.60
CA GLU A 229 -15.15 -21.61 -22.50
C GLU A 229 -13.98 -21.05 -23.33
N PHE A 230 -13.31 -19.99 -22.88
CA PHE A 230 -12.22 -19.35 -23.63
C PHE A 230 -11.02 -20.28 -23.83
N LEU A 231 -10.76 -21.20 -22.89
CA LEU A 231 -9.67 -22.17 -22.98
C LEU A 231 -10.04 -23.41 -23.79
N LYS A 232 -11.29 -23.56 -24.21
CA LYS A 232 -11.76 -24.75 -24.94
C LYS A 232 -11.01 -24.87 -26.27
N ASN A 233 -10.15 -25.90 -26.37
CA ASN A 233 -9.24 -26.17 -27.49
C ASN A 233 -8.08 -25.18 -27.67
N GLN A 234 -7.71 -24.43 -26.63
CA GLN A 234 -6.61 -23.46 -26.67
C GLN A 234 -5.48 -23.87 -25.72
N THR A 235 -4.29 -24.11 -26.28
CA THR A 235 -3.03 -24.23 -25.50
C THR A 235 -2.24 -22.92 -25.53
N ILE A 236 -1.35 -22.71 -24.56
CA ILE A 236 -0.44 -21.54 -24.54
C ILE A 236 0.29 -21.40 -25.88
N GLU A 237 0.83 -22.49 -26.43
CA GLU A 237 1.57 -22.47 -27.69
C GLU A 237 0.69 -22.14 -28.89
N SER A 238 -0.54 -22.66 -28.95
CA SER A 238 -1.49 -22.35 -30.01
C SER A 238 -1.99 -20.90 -29.94
N ALA A 239 -2.17 -20.37 -28.72
CA ALA A 239 -2.64 -19.02 -28.48
C ALA A 239 -1.58 -17.97 -28.86
N VAL A 240 -0.32 -18.19 -28.49
CA VAL A 240 0.79 -17.32 -28.92
C VAL A 240 0.90 -17.28 -30.45
N LYS A 241 0.79 -18.44 -31.13
CA LYS A 241 0.81 -18.47 -32.60
C LYS A 241 -0.36 -17.71 -33.22
N LEU A 242 -1.55 -17.80 -32.62
CA LEU A 242 -2.73 -17.08 -33.09
C LEU A 242 -2.57 -15.57 -32.92
N ASP A 243 -2.01 -15.12 -31.80
CA ASP A 243 -1.67 -13.70 -31.56
C ASP A 243 -0.68 -13.20 -32.63
N ASP A 244 0.38 -13.97 -32.92
CA ASP A 244 1.40 -13.62 -33.93
C ASP A 244 0.80 -13.50 -35.34
N ILE A 245 -0.07 -14.44 -35.73
CA ILE A 245 -0.78 -14.42 -37.01
C ILE A 245 -1.70 -13.19 -37.09
N THR A 246 -2.45 -12.92 -36.01
CA THR A 246 -3.40 -11.79 -35.96
C THR A 246 -2.67 -10.45 -36.06
N LYS A 247 -1.56 -10.27 -35.31
CA LYS A 247 -0.69 -9.09 -35.40
C LYS A 247 -0.17 -8.88 -36.83
N SER A 248 0.28 -9.97 -37.47
CA SER A 248 0.78 -9.94 -38.84
C SER A 248 -0.31 -9.56 -39.84
N TYR A 249 -1.52 -10.10 -39.70
CA TYR A 249 -2.66 -9.81 -40.58
C TYR A 249 -3.13 -8.36 -40.44
N CYS A 250 -3.23 -7.83 -39.22
CA CYS A 250 -3.54 -6.42 -38.99
C CYS A 250 -2.52 -5.47 -39.64
N TYR A 251 -1.24 -5.84 -39.64
CA TYR A 251 -0.18 -5.07 -40.29
C TYR A 251 -0.30 -5.10 -41.82
N VAL A 252 -0.71 -6.23 -42.41
CA VAL A 252 -0.95 -6.34 -43.87
C VAL A 252 -2.16 -5.52 -44.31
N MET A 253 -3.21 -5.45 -43.49
CA MET A 253 -4.43 -4.68 -43.81
C MET A 253 -4.31 -3.17 -43.58
N ALA A 254 -3.28 -2.72 -42.85
CA ALA A 254 -3.04 -1.31 -42.53
C ALA A 254 -2.05 -0.62 -43.50
N ASN A 255 -1.47 -1.36 -44.45
CA ASN A 255 -0.65 -0.84 -45.55
C ASN A 255 -1.45 -0.82 -46.86
#